data_AF-A0A2H0BCH5-F1
#
_entry.id   AF-A0A2H0BCH5-F1
#
_cell.length_a   1.000
_cell.length_b   1.000
_cell.length_c   1.000
_cell.angle_alpha   90.00
_cell.angle_beta   90.00
_cell.angle_gamma   90.00
#
_symmetry.space_group_name_H-M   'P 1'
#
loop_
_entity.id
_entity.type
_entity.pdbx_description
1 polymer ?
#
loop_
_entity_poly.entity_id
_entity_poly.type
_entity_poly.pdbx_seq_one_letter_code
_entity_poly.pdbx_strand_id
1 'polypeptide(L)'
;MQPIKFINVFIVQHAKKLIEQKSYISAVMVLTIGIEIMGGFFDKKPLKSPKQSKARFKIAFEKLLGGRYAAINRNDFLYESLRNQLIHSLISGKILLFSLEKQHLTEQDGFIIFNPLTFLSDTEKASKKLAEMFVKGKVFTKKIPDNALNLSAFI
;
A
#
# COMPACT_ATOMS: atom_id res chain seq x y z
N MET A 1 18.77 4.48 5.39
CA MET A 1 18.21 3.87 6.63
C MET A 1 16.90 4.52 7.08
N GLN A 2 16.78 5.86 7.09
CA GLN A 2 15.52 6.55 7.44
C GLN A 2 14.27 6.18 6.59
N PRO A 3 14.37 5.97 5.26
CA PRO A 3 13.17 5.73 4.45
C PRO A 3 12.49 4.37 4.71
N ILE A 4 13.30 3.33 4.91
CA ILE A 4 12.83 1.98 5.26
C ILE A 4 12.25 1.97 6.67
N LYS A 5 12.89 2.69 7.61
CA LYS A 5 12.39 2.82 8.98
C LYS A 5 11.02 3.50 8.99
N PHE A 6 10.84 4.57 8.20
CA PHE A 6 9.54 5.20 8.02
C PHE A 6 8.49 4.22 7.45
N ILE A 7 8.83 3.47 6.39
CA ILE A 7 7.85 2.53 5.80
C ILE A 7 7.44 1.44 6.80
N ASN A 8 8.40 0.83 7.50
CA ASN A 8 8.10 -0.21 8.47
C ASN A 8 7.38 0.32 9.71
N VAL A 9 7.80 1.46 10.27
CA VAL A 9 7.24 1.99 11.52
C VAL A 9 5.94 2.73 11.28
N PHE A 10 5.87 3.61 10.27
CA PHE A 10 4.70 4.44 10.05
C PHE A 10 3.56 3.70 9.35
N ILE A 11 3.85 2.88 8.33
CA ILE A 11 2.77 2.25 7.54
C ILE A 11 2.35 0.93 8.19
N VAL A 12 3.30 0.01 8.37
CA VAL A 12 2.97 -1.36 8.80
C VAL A 12 2.53 -1.41 10.26
N GLN A 13 3.27 -0.80 11.19
CA GLN A 13 2.90 -0.86 12.61
C GLN A 13 1.62 -0.08 12.91
N HIS A 14 1.41 1.06 12.26
CA HIS A 14 0.16 1.80 12.43
C HIS A 14 -1.04 1.01 11.87
N ALA A 15 -0.91 0.39 10.70
CA ALA A 15 -1.95 -0.48 10.17
C ALA A 15 -2.23 -1.68 11.10
N LYS A 16 -1.21 -2.28 11.74
CA LYS A 16 -1.39 -3.34 12.75
C LYS A 16 -2.24 -2.87 13.93
N LYS A 17 -1.92 -1.72 14.53
CA LYS A 17 -2.72 -1.14 15.62
C LYS A 17 -4.19 -0.95 15.20
N LEU A 18 -4.43 -0.49 13.97
CA LEU A 18 -5.80 -0.33 13.44
C LEU A 18 -6.50 -1.67 13.26
N ILE A 19 -5.81 -2.72 12.81
CA ILE A 19 -6.36 -4.08 12.72
C ILE A 19 -6.71 -4.62 14.12
N GLU A 20 -5.86 -4.44 15.12
CA GLU A 20 -6.11 -4.85 16.51
C GLU A 20 -7.37 -4.16 17.08
N GLN A 21 -7.60 -2.91 16.69
CA GLN A 21 -8.79 -2.13 17.03
C GLN A 21 -10.02 -2.47 16.16
N LYS A 22 -9.93 -3.48 15.28
CA LYS A 22 -10.97 -3.86 14.31
C LYS A 22 -11.33 -2.75 13.31
N SER A 23 -10.46 -1.76 13.12
CA SER A 23 -10.62 -0.64 12.17
C SER A 23 -10.04 -1.02 10.80
N TYR A 24 -10.66 -2.01 10.16
CA TYR A 24 -10.10 -2.65 8.95
C TYR A 24 -10.01 -1.71 7.74
N ILE A 25 -11.03 -0.89 7.49
CA ILE A 25 -11.04 0.05 6.35
C ILE A 25 -9.94 1.10 6.53
N SER A 26 -9.78 1.65 7.74
CA SER A 26 -8.72 2.58 8.08
C SER A 26 -7.34 1.95 7.91
N ALA A 27 -7.17 0.70 8.35
CA ALA A 27 -5.92 -0.04 8.16
C ALA A 27 -5.61 -0.19 6.66
N VAL A 28 -6.59 -0.57 5.84
CA VAL A 28 -6.42 -0.73 4.39
C VAL A 28 -6.09 0.62 3.74
N MET A 29 -6.72 1.71 4.15
CA MET A 29 -6.39 3.06 3.69
C MET A 29 -4.91 3.38 3.95
N VAL A 30 -4.44 3.20 5.19
CA VAL A 30 -3.02 3.43 5.56
C VAL A 30 -2.08 2.57 4.71
N LEU A 31 -2.42 1.29 4.53
CA LEU A 31 -1.64 0.37 3.69
C LEU A 31 -1.61 0.83 2.23
N THR A 32 -2.72 1.28 1.65
CA THR A 32 -2.76 1.75 0.24
C THR A 32 -1.89 3.00 0.02
N ILE A 33 -1.90 3.95 0.95
CA ILE A 33 -0.99 5.11 0.93
C ILE A 33 0.46 4.61 1.03
N GLY A 34 0.69 3.61 1.88
CA GLY A 34 2.01 3.03 2.02
C GLY A 34 2.54 2.35 0.78
N ILE A 35 1.70 1.58 0.07
CA ILE A 35 2.03 1.00 -1.23
C ILE A 35 2.43 2.10 -2.22
N GLU A 36 1.69 3.21 -2.28
CA GLU A 36 2.03 4.35 -3.14
C GLU A 36 3.39 4.95 -2.79
N ILE A 37 3.68 5.16 -1.50
CA ILE A 37 4.98 5.68 -1.06
C ILE A 37 6.11 4.72 -1.44
N MET A 38 5.91 3.40 -1.25
CA MET A 38 6.87 2.37 -1.68
C MET A 38 7.12 2.41 -3.19
N GLY A 39 6.07 2.59 -3.98
CA GLY A 39 6.17 2.79 -5.43
C GLY A 39 6.97 4.02 -5.83
N GLY A 40 6.92 5.06 -5.00
CA GLY A 40 7.72 6.25 -5.14
C GLY A 40 9.21 5.95 -5.27
N PHE A 41 9.76 4.92 -4.62
CA PHE A 41 11.20 4.65 -4.70
C PHE A 41 11.67 4.11 -6.07
N PHE A 42 10.75 3.83 -7.00
CA PHE A 42 11.09 3.39 -8.36
C PHE A 42 11.11 4.50 -9.41
N ASP A 43 10.60 5.70 -9.10
CA ASP A 43 10.66 6.85 -10.02
C ASP A 43 11.72 7.89 -9.60
N LYS A 44 12.16 8.75 -10.52
CA LYS A 44 13.18 9.79 -10.23
C LYS A 44 12.62 11.06 -9.57
N LYS A 45 11.30 11.25 -9.50
CA LYS A 45 10.67 12.50 -9.04
C LYS A 45 10.62 12.55 -7.50
N PRO A 46 10.74 13.71 -6.85
CA PRO A 46 10.53 13.82 -5.41
C PRO A 46 9.22 13.18 -4.92
N LEU A 47 9.17 12.67 -3.68
CA LEU A 47 7.96 12.04 -3.13
C LEU A 47 6.74 12.99 -3.12
N LYS A 48 6.96 14.30 -2.96
CA LYS A 48 5.90 15.32 -2.99
C LYS A 48 5.41 15.69 -4.41
N SER A 49 6.01 15.16 -5.48
CA SER A 49 5.63 15.55 -6.83
C SER A 49 4.16 15.19 -7.14
N PRO A 50 3.36 16.15 -7.64
CA PRO A 50 1.96 15.93 -7.91
C PRO A 50 1.73 14.96 -9.07
N LYS A 51 0.51 14.42 -9.16
CA LYS A 51 0.05 13.55 -10.26
C LYS A 51 0.89 12.28 -10.45
N GLN A 52 1.54 11.78 -9.40
CA GLN A 52 2.33 10.54 -9.43
C GLN A 52 1.65 9.36 -8.75
N SER A 53 0.54 9.58 -8.04
CA SER A 53 -0.10 8.57 -7.21
C SER A 53 -0.45 7.29 -7.96
N LYS A 54 -1.09 7.40 -9.13
CA LYS A 54 -1.45 6.25 -9.95
C LYS A 54 -0.23 5.44 -10.39
N ALA A 55 0.76 6.11 -10.97
CA ALA A 55 1.97 5.46 -11.47
C ALA A 55 2.75 4.77 -10.36
N ARG A 56 2.87 5.42 -9.19
CA ARG A 56 3.56 4.87 -8.01
C ARG A 56 2.82 3.70 -7.41
N PHE A 57 1.51 3.82 -7.22
CA PHE A 57 0.70 2.72 -6.73
C PHE A 57 0.83 1.50 -7.65
N LYS A 58 0.67 1.69 -8.97
CA LYS A 58 0.83 0.64 -9.98
C LYS A 58 2.19 -0.06 -9.92
N ILE A 59 3.29 0.70 -9.98
CA ILE A 59 4.64 0.09 -10.03
C ILE A 59 4.95 -0.67 -8.74
N ALA A 60 4.39 -0.26 -7.59
CA ALA A 60 4.52 -1.01 -6.35
C ALA A 60 3.84 -2.39 -6.43
N PHE A 61 2.62 -2.48 -6.98
CA PHE A 61 1.99 -3.79 -7.19
C PHE A 61 2.77 -4.65 -8.19
N GLU A 62 3.32 -4.08 -9.24
CA GLU A 62 4.07 -4.83 -10.24
C GLU A 62 5.43 -5.34 -9.70
N LYS A 63 6.16 -4.48 -8.98
CA LYS A 63 7.54 -4.78 -8.55
C LYS A 63 7.63 -5.42 -7.17
N LEU A 64 6.73 -5.06 -6.24
CA LEU A 64 6.81 -5.50 -4.85
C LEU A 64 5.86 -6.65 -4.54
N LEU A 65 4.56 -6.51 -4.84
CA LEU A 65 3.56 -7.52 -4.51
C LEU A 65 3.50 -8.66 -5.55
N GLY A 66 3.44 -8.31 -6.84
CA GLY A 66 3.43 -9.27 -7.95
C GLY A 66 2.23 -10.22 -7.94
N GLY A 67 2.39 -11.39 -8.58
CA GLY A 67 1.42 -12.48 -8.53
C GLY A 67 0.00 -12.09 -8.91
N ARG A 68 -0.98 -12.51 -8.10
CA ARG A 68 -2.41 -12.18 -8.32
C ARG A 68 -2.70 -10.68 -8.34
N TYR A 69 -1.95 -9.89 -7.57
CA TYR A 69 -2.13 -8.43 -7.62
C TYR A 69 -1.79 -7.87 -9.00
N ALA A 70 -0.71 -8.33 -9.64
CA ALA A 70 -0.36 -7.89 -10.98
C ALA A 70 -1.40 -8.32 -12.02
N ALA A 71 -2.00 -9.50 -11.84
CA ALA A 71 -3.08 -9.97 -12.71
C ALA A 71 -4.37 -9.16 -12.57
N ILE A 72 -4.78 -8.82 -11.34
CA ILE A 72 -6.01 -8.07 -11.05
C ILE A 72 -5.84 -6.58 -11.32
N ASN A 73 -4.66 -6.01 -11.11
CA ASN A 73 -4.40 -4.59 -11.32
C ASN A 73 -4.27 -4.19 -12.82
N ARG A 74 -4.82 -5.00 -13.73
CA ARG A 74 -4.94 -4.64 -15.16
C ARG A 74 -5.75 -3.36 -15.28
N ASN A 75 -5.36 -2.50 -16.23
CA ASN A 75 -6.01 -1.21 -16.47
C ASN A 75 -6.17 -0.34 -15.21
N ASP A 76 -5.22 -0.44 -14.29
CA ASP A 76 -5.19 0.33 -13.04
C ASP A 76 -6.39 0.02 -12.11
N PHE A 77 -6.99 -1.17 -12.22
CA PHE A 77 -8.20 -1.55 -11.48
C PHE A 77 -8.07 -1.33 -9.96
N LEU A 78 -7.00 -1.78 -9.31
CA LEU A 78 -6.85 -1.59 -7.85
C LEU A 78 -6.61 -0.12 -7.52
N TYR A 79 -6.01 0.66 -8.42
CA TYR A 79 -5.91 2.10 -8.18
C TYR A 79 -7.30 2.74 -8.15
N GLU A 80 -8.13 2.47 -9.16
CA GLU A 80 -9.45 3.11 -9.28
C GLU A 80 -10.48 2.57 -8.28
N SER A 81 -10.47 1.26 -8.00
CA SER A 81 -11.47 0.61 -7.15
C SER A 81 -11.09 0.55 -5.67
N LEU A 82 -9.79 0.56 -5.34
CA LEU A 82 -9.32 0.51 -3.94
C LEU A 82 -8.76 1.87 -3.52
N ARG A 83 -7.62 2.28 -4.08
CA ARG A 83 -6.90 3.48 -3.60
C ARG A 83 -7.74 4.74 -3.77
N ASN A 84 -8.25 5.00 -4.97
CA ASN A 84 -8.96 6.23 -5.29
C ASN A 84 -10.23 6.36 -4.44
N GLN A 85 -11.06 5.30 -4.38
CA GLN A 85 -12.29 5.30 -3.59
C GLN A 85 -12.05 5.44 -2.09
N LEU A 86 -11.08 4.72 -1.52
CA LEU A 86 -10.81 4.77 -0.09
C LEU A 86 -10.34 6.16 0.35
N ILE A 87 -9.49 6.82 -0.45
CA ILE A 87 -8.96 8.14 -0.10
C ILE A 87 -10.00 9.26 -0.24
N HIS A 88 -10.88 9.17 -1.23
CA HIS A 88 -11.87 10.22 -1.49
C HIS A 88 -13.19 10.03 -0.75
N SER A 89 -13.54 8.80 -0.37
CA SER A 89 -14.88 8.50 0.12
C SER A 89 -14.94 7.43 1.21
N LEU A 90 -13.79 6.89 1.65
CA LEU A 90 -13.70 5.82 2.67
C LEU A 90 -14.54 4.57 2.34
N ILE A 91 -14.86 4.37 1.06
CA ILE A 91 -15.58 3.20 0.55
C ILE A 91 -14.71 2.46 -0.46
N SER A 92 -15.03 1.19 -0.70
CA SER A 92 -14.47 0.44 -1.82
C SER A 92 -15.31 0.64 -3.08
N GLY A 93 -14.67 0.45 -4.23
CA GLY A 93 -15.38 0.39 -5.51
C GLY A 93 -16.37 -0.78 -5.53
N LYS A 94 -17.45 -0.64 -6.31
CA LYS A 94 -18.61 -1.55 -6.32
C LYS A 94 -18.28 -3.05 -6.51
N ILE A 95 -17.12 -3.37 -7.09
CA ILE A 95 -16.70 -4.74 -7.42
C ILE A 95 -15.77 -5.33 -6.34
N LEU A 96 -15.26 -4.53 -5.39
CA LEU A 96 -14.41 -5.01 -4.30
C LEU A 96 -15.24 -5.31 -3.05
N LEU A 97 -15.25 -6.58 -2.63
CA LEU A 97 -15.92 -7.05 -1.43
C LEU A 97 -14.91 -7.31 -0.31
N PHE A 98 -15.04 -6.60 0.81
CA PHE A 98 -14.16 -6.77 1.97
C PHE A 98 -14.62 -7.97 2.80
N SER A 99 -13.71 -8.90 3.10
CA SER A 99 -14.02 -10.09 3.90
C SER A 99 -12.78 -10.58 4.64
N LEU A 100 -12.94 -10.92 5.93
CA LEU A 100 -11.87 -11.51 6.74
C LEU A 100 -11.77 -13.03 6.57
N GLU A 101 -12.89 -13.68 6.21
CA GLU A 101 -13.01 -15.14 6.12
C GLU A 101 -12.64 -15.67 4.73
N LYS A 102 -12.87 -14.87 3.69
CA LYS A 102 -12.68 -15.31 2.31
C LYS A 102 -11.25 -15.11 1.83
N GLN A 103 -10.84 -15.95 0.89
CA GLN A 103 -9.51 -15.94 0.32
C GLN A 103 -9.25 -14.64 -0.46
N HIS A 104 -8.15 -13.97 -0.15
CA HIS A 104 -7.78 -12.72 -0.79
C HIS A 104 -7.60 -12.86 -2.31
N LEU A 105 -8.08 -11.85 -3.05
CA LEU A 105 -7.95 -11.71 -4.49
C LEU A 105 -8.51 -12.89 -5.27
N THR A 106 -9.63 -13.42 -4.80
CA THR A 106 -10.43 -14.42 -5.52
C THR A 106 -11.67 -13.75 -6.08
N GLU A 107 -12.14 -14.25 -7.22
CA GLU A 107 -13.41 -13.84 -7.79
C GLU A 107 -14.53 -14.71 -7.21
N GLN A 108 -15.61 -14.08 -6.76
CA GLN A 108 -16.80 -14.75 -6.27
C GLN A 108 -18.03 -13.88 -6.54
N ASP A 109 -19.04 -14.46 -7.18
CA ASP A 109 -20.34 -13.82 -7.45
C ASP A 109 -20.22 -12.45 -8.15
N GLY A 110 -19.22 -12.31 -9.04
CA GLY A 110 -18.93 -11.05 -9.74
C GLY A 110 -18.13 -10.02 -8.92
N PHE A 111 -17.74 -10.35 -7.70
CA PHE A 111 -16.88 -9.51 -6.84
C PHE A 111 -15.46 -10.06 -6.77
N ILE A 112 -14.51 -9.15 -6.53
CA ILE A 112 -13.15 -9.51 -6.12
C ILE A 112 -13.07 -9.39 -4.60
N ILE A 113 -12.71 -10.49 -3.95
CA ILE A 113 -12.54 -10.56 -2.50
C ILE A 113 -11.28 -9.81 -2.07
N PHE A 114 -11.44 -8.84 -1.18
CA PHE A 114 -10.35 -8.11 -0.55
C PHE A 114 -10.28 -8.48 0.95
N ASN A 115 -9.18 -9.09 1.37
CA ASN A 115 -8.98 -9.51 2.76
C ASN A 115 -7.94 -8.57 3.41
N PRO A 116 -8.36 -7.68 4.33
CA PRO A 116 -7.48 -6.76 5.03
C PRO A 116 -6.28 -7.41 5.73
N LEU A 117 -6.46 -8.60 6.31
CA LEU A 117 -5.40 -9.30 7.05
C LEU A 117 -4.34 -9.83 6.11
N THR A 118 -4.76 -10.44 4.99
CA THR A 118 -3.84 -10.88 3.95
C THR A 118 -3.12 -9.69 3.31
N PHE A 119 -3.86 -8.61 3.03
CA PHE A 119 -3.26 -7.39 2.44
C PHE A 119 -2.21 -6.75 3.36
N LEU A 120 -2.44 -6.74 4.68
CA LEU A 120 -1.42 -6.35 5.66
C LEU A 120 -0.18 -7.23 5.51
N SER A 121 -0.32 -8.56 5.62
CA SER A 121 0.81 -9.50 5.53
C SER A 121 1.61 -9.34 4.23
N ASP A 122 0.92 -9.18 3.10
CA ASP A 122 1.56 -9.00 1.80
C ASP A 122 2.24 -7.64 1.68
N THR A 123 1.68 -6.59 2.30
CA THR A 123 2.33 -5.28 2.41
C THR A 123 3.60 -5.34 3.27
N GLU A 124 3.62 -6.15 4.35
CA GLU A 124 4.83 -6.36 5.14
C GLU A 124 5.93 -7.04 4.32
N LYS A 125 5.58 -8.06 3.54
CA LYS A 125 6.52 -8.73 2.63
C LYS A 125 7.04 -7.77 1.57
N ALA A 126 6.17 -6.95 1.00
CA ALA A 126 6.53 -5.90 0.04
C ALA A 126 7.51 -4.89 0.63
N SER A 127 7.29 -4.46 1.89
CA SER A 127 8.21 -3.58 2.61
C SER A 127 9.59 -4.20 2.80
N LYS A 128 9.65 -5.46 3.26
CA LYS A 128 10.91 -6.20 3.44
C LYS A 128 11.66 -6.32 2.11
N LYS A 129 10.95 -6.68 1.04
CA LYS A 129 11.51 -6.76 -0.32
C LYS A 129 12.07 -5.41 -0.78
N LEU A 130 11.35 -4.31 -0.55
CA LEU A 130 11.85 -2.98 -0.88
C LEU A 130 13.12 -2.63 -0.09
N ALA A 131 13.18 -2.98 1.19
CA ALA A 131 14.36 -2.78 2.02
C ALA A 131 15.59 -3.52 1.47
N GLU A 132 15.43 -4.77 1.05
CA GLU A 132 16.49 -5.54 0.39
C GLU A 132 16.93 -4.90 -0.93
N MET A 133 15.98 -4.44 -1.75
CA MET A 133 16.30 -3.76 -3.01
C MET A 133 17.08 -2.46 -2.78
N PHE A 134 16.78 -1.75 -1.70
CA PHE A 134 17.50 -0.55 -1.29
C PHE A 134 18.95 -0.85 -0.89
N VAL A 135 19.17 -1.90 -0.07
CA VAL A 135 20.52 -2.35 0.30
C VAL A 135 21.33 -2.75 -0.94
N LYS A 136 20.67 -3.34 -1.94
CA LYS A 136 21.26 -3.74 -3.22
C LYS A 136 21.40 -2.60 -4.24
N GLY A 137 21.05 -1.36 -3.88
CA GLY A 137 21.13 -0.20 -4.78
C GLY A 137 20.18 -0.24 -5.99
N LYS A 138 19.11 -1.06 -5.94
CA LYS A 138 18.16 -1.27 -7.06
C LYS A 138 17.00 -0.27 -7.09
N VAL A 139 16.92 0.64 -6.12
CA VAL A 139 15.87 1.67 -6.00
C VAL A 139 16.50 3.00 -5.60
N PHE A 140 15.79 4.09 -5.87
CA PHE A 140 16.28 5.43 -5.56
C PHE A 140 16.27 5.69 -4.05
N THR A 141 17.27 6.43 -3.56
CA THR A 141 17.25 7.00 -2.22
C THR A 141 16.46 8.32 -2.27
N LYS A 142 15.45 8.47 -1.42
CA LYS A 142 14.64 9.70 -1.36
C LYS A 142 14.60 10.23 0.06
N LYS A 143 14.73 11.55 0.19
CA LYS A 143 14.47 12.23 1.47
C LYS A 143 12.98 12.10 1.78
N ILE A 144 12.66 11.54 2.94
CA ILE A 144 11.31 11.60 3.47
C ILE A 144 11.11 12.99 4.04
N PRO A 145 10.00 13.67 3.73
CA PRO A 145 9.75 15.00 4.25
C PRO A 145 9.80 15.01 5.79
N ASP A 146 10.51 15.98 6.37
CA ASP A 146 10.75 16.06 7.82
C ASP A 146 9.43 16.16 8.63
N ASN A 147 8.37 16.72 8.03
CA ASN A 147 7.03 16.81 8.62
C ASN A 147 6.31 15.45 8.75
N ALA A 148 6.76 14.40 8.07
CA ALA A 148 6.21 13.05 8.22
C ALA A 148 6.79 12.32 9.46
N LEU A 149 7.94 12.77 9.98
CA LEU A 149 8.59 12.17 11.15
C LEU A 149 8.04 12.70 12.48
N ASN A 150 7.43 13.89 12.49
CA ASN A 150 6.81 14.48 13.68
C ASN A 150 5.50 13.80 14.14
N LEU A 151 4.97 12.86 13.36
CA LEU A 151 3.76 12.10 13.73
C LEU A 151 4.03 10.97 14.73
N SER A 152 5.30 10.58 14.96
CA SER A 152 5.63 9.57 15.98
C SER A 152 5.39 10.05 17.42
N ALA A 153 5.21 11.35 17.63
CA ALA A 153 4.87 11.92 18.94
C ALA A 153 3.38 11.74 19.30
N PHE A 154 2.55 11.26 18.37
CA PHE A 154 1.10 11.12 18.53
C PHE A 154 0.60 9.66 18.39
N ILE A 155 1.49 8.66 18.41
CA ILE A 155 1.19 7.22 18.24
C ILE A 155 1.70 6.40 19.44
#